data_AF-K5VN23-F1
#
_entry.id   AF-K5VN23-F1
#
_cell.length_a   1.000
_cell.length_b   1.000
_cell.length_c   1.000
_cell.angle_alpha   90.00
_cell.angle_beta   90.00
_cell.angle_gamma   90.00
#
_symmetry.space_group_name_H-M   'P 1'
#
loop_
_entity.id
_entity.type
_entity.pdbx_description
1 polymer ?
#
loop_
_entity_poly.entity_id
_entity_poly.type
_entity_poly.pdbx_seq_one_letter_code
_entity_poly.pdbx_strand_id
1 'polypeptide(L)' 'TIYAIAMDILPIQASAVPCERVFSSGKITVTDRRNKIGGELMEALQILKFRFKQGHSLSFTHGLDIGEELKNL' A
#
# COMPACT_ATOMS: atom_id res chain seq x y z
N THR A 1 9.22 17.35 -22.75
CA THR A 1 10.27 16.65 -23.52
C THR A 1 9.87 15.20 -23.73
N ILE A 2 10.41 14.50 -24.74
CA ILE A 2 10.11 13.08 -25.00
C ILE A 2 10.33 12.21 -23.75
N TYR A 3 11.32 12.57 -22.93
CA TYR A 3 11.62 11.93 -21.66
C TYR A 3 10.42 11.85 -20.69
N ALA A 4 9.69 12.96 -20.50
CA ALA A 4 8.52 12.98 -19.61
C ALA A 4 7.42 12.03 -20.12
N ILE A 5 7.16 12.06 -21.43
CA ILE A 5 6.17 11.19 -22.09
C ILE A 5 6.55 9.71 -21.94
N ALA A 6 7.83 9.36 -22.10
CA ALA A 6 8.29 8.00 -21.93
C ALA A 6 8.11 7.50 -20.48
N MET A 7 8.37 8.37 -19.49
CA MET A 7 8.18 8.03 -18.07
C MET A 7 6.71 7.80 -17.70
N ASP A 8 5.78 8.47 -18.37
CA ASP A 8 4.35 8.25 -18.12
C ASP A 8 3.80 7.01 -18.85
N ILE A 9 4.25 6.76 -20.08
CA ILE A 9 3.67 5.70 -20.93
C ILE A 9 4.27 4.31 -20.63
N LEU A 10 5.59 4.20 -20.48
CA LEU A 10 6.26 2.91 -20.30
C LEU A 10 5.81 2.10 -19.05
N PRO A 11 5.49 2.72 -17.89
CA PRO A 11 5.02 1.97 -16.72
C PRO A 11 3.53 1.60 -16.77
N ILE A 12 2.76 2.07 -17.76
CA ILE A 12 1.36 1.70 -17.92
C ILE A 12 1.29 0.20 -18.20
N GLN A 13 0.65 -0.54 -17.30
CA GLN A 13 0.46 -1.97 -17.49
C GLN A 13 -0.57 -2.21 -18.58
N ALA A 14 -0.17 -2.94 -19.62
CA ALA A 14 -1.05 -3.29 -20.74
C ALA A 14 -2.07 -4.39 -20.41
N SER A 15 -1.95 -5.04 -19.24
CA SER A 15 -2.82 -6.13 -18.81
C SER A 15 -3.38 -5.91 -17.41
N ALA A 16 -4.49 -6.59 -17.10
CA ALA A 16 -5.13 -6.58 -15.78
C ALA A 16 -4.50 -7.55 -14.75
N VAL A 17 -3.48 -8.32 -15.15
CA VAL A 17 -2.71 -9.25 -14.30
C VAL A 17 -2.30 -8.68 -12.92
N PRO A 18 -1.80 -7.43 -12.77
CA PRO A 18 -1.55 -6.82 -11.46
C PRO A 18 -2.79 -6.78 -10.57
N CYS A 19 -3.92 -6.35 -11.10
CA CYS A 19 -5.18 -6.25 -10.38
C CYS A 19 -5.65 -7.64 -9.95
N GLU A 20 -5.62 -8.61 -10.87
CA GLU A 20 -5.96 -10.01 -10.58
C GLU A 20 -5.08 -10.61 -9.50
N ARG A 21 -3.78 -10.33 -9.52
CA ARG A 21 -2.84 -10.77 -8.48
C ARG A 21 -3.18 -10.17 -7.13
N VAL A 22 -3.52 -8.87 -7.07
CA VAL A 22 -3.94 -8.20 -5.84
C VAL A 22 -5.22 -8.86 -5.28
N PHE A 23 -6.25 -9.04 -6.12
CA PHE A 23 -7.51 -9.68 -5.73
C PHE A 23 -7.33 -11.14 -5.29
N SER A 24 -6.58 -11.93 -6.05
CA SER A 24 -6.26 -13.32 -5.69
C SER A 24 -5.52 -13.39 -4.37
N SER A 25 -4.63 -12.44 -4.08
CA SER A 25 -3.89 -12.40 -2.82
C SER A 25 -4.73 -11.98 -1.61
N GLY A 26 -5.88 -11.34 -1.85
CA GLY A 26 -6.85 -10.91 -0.84
C GLY A 26 -8.05 -11.85 -0.66
N LYS A 27 -8.18 -12.90 -1.49
CA LYS A 27 -9.35 -13.80 -1.53
C LYS A 27 -9.77 -14.33 -0.15
N ILE A 28 -8.80 -14.74 0.67
CA ILE A 28 -9.07 -15.30 2.01
C ILE A 28 -9.66 -14.23 2.95
N THR A 29 -9.08 -13.03 2.91
CA THR A 29 -9.43 -11.92 3.81
C THR A 29 -10.73 -11.24 3.37
N VAL A 30 -11.03 -11.20 2.07
CA VAL A 30 -12.21 -10.54 1.51
C VAL A 30 -13.43 -11.48 1.47
N THR A 31 -13.25 -12.74 1.07
CA THR A 31 -14.37 -13.65 0.76
C THR A 31 -14.43 -14.85 1.70
N ASP A 32 -13.33 -15.60 1.85
CA ASP A 32 -13.39 -16.92 2.50
C ASP A 32 -13.65 -16.86 4.00
N ARG A 33 -13.20 -15.80 4.68
CA ARG A 33 -13.45 -15.61 6.12
C ARG A 33 -14.74 -14.87 6.45
N ARG A 34 -15.58 -14.51 5.45
CA ARG A 34 -16.78 -13.65 5.62
C ARG A 34 -16.51 -12.37 6.42
N ASN A 35 -15.26 -11.90 6.41
CA ASN A 35 -14.96 -10.57 6.92
C ASN A 35 -15.62 -9.61 5.93
N LYS A 36 -16.70 -8.93 6.34
CA LYS A 36 -17.38 -7.90 5.54
C LYS A 36 -16.49 -6.66 5.39
N ILE A 37 -15.27 -6.84 4.88
CA ILE A 37 -14.30 -5.79 4.64
C ILE A 37 -14.74 -5.07 3.37
N GLY A 38 -15.05 -3.79 3.51
CA GLY A 38 -15.38 -2.93 2.37
C GLY A 38 -14.19 -2.74 1.42
N GLY A 39 -14.48 -2.27 0.21
CA GLY A 39 -13.45 -2.05 -0.83
C GLY A 39 -12.32 -1.12 -0.38
N GLU A 40 -12.66 -0.02 0.29
CA GLU A 40 -11.67 0.97 0.77
C GLU A 40 -10.66 0.36 1.76
N LEU A 41 -11.15 -0.44 2.71
CA LEU A 41 -10.29 -1.11 3.69
C LEU A 41 -9.42 -2.19 3.03
N MET A 42 -9.97 -2.91 2.05
CA MET A 42 -9.20 -3.88 1.27
C MET A 42 -8.04 -3.19 0.52
N GLU A 43 -8.32 -2.06 -0.14
CA GLU A 43 -7.32 -1.27 -0.86
C GLU A 43 -6.20 -0.78 0.07
N ALA A 44 -6.57 -0.15 1.20
CA ALA A 44 -5.62 0.32 2.20
C ALA A 44 -4.70 -0.82 2.71
N LEU A 45 -5.27 -2.00 2.95
CA LEU A 45 -4.51 -3.18 3.39
C LEU A 45 -3.55 -3.69 2.31
N GLN A 46 -3.92 -3.67 1.03
CA GLN A 46 -3.03 -4.09 -0.05
C GLN A 46 -1.88 -3.10 -0.26
N ILE A 47 -2.14 -1.79 -0.16
CA ILE A 47 -1.10 -0.75 -0.17
C ILE A 47 -0.13 -0.98 0.99
N LEU A 48 -0.65 -1.22 2.19
CA LEU A 48 0.15 -1.48 3.38
C LEU A 48 1.04 -2.72 3.22
N LYS A 49 0.46 -3.83 2.74
CA LYS A 49 1.17 -5.08 2.44
C LYS A 49 2.28 -4.86 1.42
N PHE A 50 2.06 -4.04 0.39
CA PHE A 50 3.07 -3.75 -0.62
C PHE A 50 4.21 -2.87 -0.09
N ARG A 51 3.91 -1.89 0.77
CA ARG A 51 4.95 -1.08 1.45
C ARG A 51 5.87 -1.95 2.32
N PHE A 52 5.29 -2.88 3.08
CA PHE A 52 6.09 -3.83 3.87
C PHE A 52 6.98 -4.73 3.01
N LYS A 53 6.49 -5.20 1.86
CA LYS A 53 7.30 -5.99 0.92
C LYS A 53 8.48 -5.23 0.34
N GLN A 54 8.39 -3.90 0.25
CA GLN A 54 9.48 -3.03 -0.19
C GLN A 54 10.47 -2.69 0.94
N GLY A 55 10.32 -3.28 2.13
CA GLY A 55 11.21 -3.06 3.28
C GLY A 55 10.89 -1.82 4.10
N HIS A 56 9.74 -1.17 3.86
CA HIS A 56 9.30 -0.07 4.71
C HIS A 56 8.74 -0.64 6.01
N SER A 57 9.29 -0.22 7.16
CA SER A 57 8.73 -0.54 8.46
C SER A 57 7.60 0.43 8.82
N LEU A 58 6.59 -0.06 9.54
CA LEU A 58 5.61 0.82 10.19
C LEU A 58 6.11 1.12 11.59
N SER A 59 6.37 2.39 11.88
CA SER A 59 6.58 2.89 13.23
C SER A 59 5.35 3.70 13.63
N PHE A 60 4.55 3.14 14.53
CA PHE A 60 3.42 3.86 15.15
C PHE A 60 3.86 4.76 16.31
N THR A 61 5.14 4.68 16.70
CA THR A 61 5.71 5.35 17.87
C THR A 61 6.71 6.45 17.52
N HIS A 62 6.93 6.73 16.23
CA HIS A 62 7.97 7.67 15.79
C HIS A 62 7.74 9.11 16.26
N GLY A 63 6.50 9.51 16.58
CA GLY A 63 6.15 10.82 17.13
C GLY A 63 5.76 10.78 18.62
N LEU A 64 6.02 9.68 19.31
CA LEU A 64 5.85 9.55 20.76
C LEU A 64 7.19 9.61 21.50
N ASP A 65 8.27 9.98 20.80
CA ASP A 65 9.56 10.15 21.46
C ASP A 65 9.49 11.35 22.40
N ILE A 66 9.47 11.05 23.70
CA ILE A 66 9.40 12.03 24.79
C ILE A 66 10.54 13.06 24.66
N GLY A 67 11.64 12.69 23.98
CA GLY A 67 12.77 13.58 23.67
C GLY A 67 12.48 14.69 22.65
N GLU A 68 11.47 14.56 21.78
CA GLU A 68 11.06 15.62 20.84
C GLU A 68 10.14 16.66 21.48
N GLU A 69 9.30 16.28 22.44
CA GLU A 69 8.48 17.25 23.19
C GLU A 69 9.34 18.24 23.99
N LEU A 70 10.50 17.82 24.50
CA LEU A 70 11.44 18.68 25.21
C LEU A 70 12.23 19.64 24.30
N LYS A 71 12.24 19.43 22.97
CA LYS A 71 12.87 20.34 22.00
C LYS A 71 11.92 21.42 21.49
N ASN A 72 10.62 21.26 21.72
CA ASN A 72 9.57 22.20 21.35
C ASN A 72 9.13 23.09 22.53
N LEU A 73 9.85 23.03 23.65
CA LEU A 73 9.81 23.94 24.81
C LEU A 73 11.05 24.83 24.81
#